data_AF-A0A7L2R349-F1
#
_entry.id   AF-A0A7L2R349-F1
#
_cell.length_a   1.000
_cell.length_b   1.000
_cell.length_c   1.000
_cell.angle_alpha   90.00
_cell.angle_beta   90.00
_cell.angle_gamma   90.00
#
_symmetry.space_group_name_H-M   'P 1'
#
loop_
_entity.id
_entity.type
_entity.pdbx_description
1 polymer ?
#
loop_
_entity_poly.entity_id
_entity_poly.type
_entity_poly.pdbx_seq_one_letter_code
_entity_poly.pdbx_strand_id
1 'polypeptide(L)'
;MGRAGRVLRLLALLELPCCLLELLLGEAARGQEMYAPHSIRLEGDITLGGLFPVHAKGPLGSPCGDIKKENGIHRLEAMLYALDQINSDPELLPNVTLGARIL
;
A
#
# COMPACT_ATOMS: atom_id res chain seq x y z
N MET A 1 46.18 14.74 -33.31
CA MET A 1 45.49 14.24 -32.10
C MET A 1 44.64 15.35 -31.49
N GLY A 2 43.33 15.17 -31.25
CA GLY A 2 42.58 16.12 -30.40
C GLY A 2 41.08 16.32 -30.66
N ARG A 3 40.48 15.80 -31.74
CA ARG A 3 39.05 16.03 -32.05
C ARG A 3 38.11 14.83 -31.83
N ALA A 4 38.63 13.62 -31.65
CA ALA A 4 37.80 12.42 -31.39
C ALA A 4 37.36 12.28 -29.92
N GLY A 5 38.01 12.97 -28.97
CA GLY A 5 37.77 12.81 -27.52
C GLY A 5 36.56 13.56 -26.96
N ARG A 6 35.94 14.49 -27.72
CA ARG A 6 34.76 15.24 -27.25
C ARG A 6 33.43 14.63 -27.67
N VAL A 7 33.37 13.98 -28.83
CA VAL A 7 32.17 13.25 -29.27
C VAL A 7 31.98 11.98 -28.43
N LEU A 8 33.08 11.31 -28.07
CA LEU A 8 33.05 10.12 -27.19
C LEU A 8 32.68 10.45 -25.74
N ARG A 9 32.90 11.69 -25.27
CA ARG A 9 32.43 12.16 -23.96
C ARG A 9 30.94 12.52 -23.94
N LEU A 10 30.33 12.82 -25.08
CA LEU A 10 28.90 13.12 -25.17
C LEU A 10 28.05 11.85 -25.27
N LEU A 11 28.58 10.78 -25.88
CA LEU A 11 27.93 9.46 -25.91
C LEU A 11 27.98 8.75 -24.54
N ALA A 12 28.95 9.08 -23.67
CA ALA A 12 28.98 8.58 -22.29
C ALA A 12 27.91 9.20 -21.37
N LEU A 13 27.17 10.23 -21.82
CA LEU A 13 25.97 10.72 -21.14
C LEU A 13 24.71 9.92 -21.53
N LEU A 14 24.80 9.08 -22.57
CA LEU A 14 23.77 8.14 -23.01
C LEU A 14 24.09 6.69 -22.57
N GLU A 15 25.05 6.53 -21.65
CA GLU A 15 25.33 5.29 -20.93
C GLU A 15 24.96 5.50 -19.46
N LEU A 16 23.86 6.20 -19.19
CA LEU A 16 23.21 6.09 -17.88
C LEU A 16 22.83 4.61 -17.76
N PRO A 17 23.44 3.85 -16.84
CA PRO A 17 23.12 2.44 -16.73
C PRO A 17 21.61 2.36 -16.52
N CYS A 18 20.89 1.58 -17.32
CA CYS A 18 19.44 1.43 -17.19
C CYS A 18 19.04 1.20 -15.73
N CYS A 19 19.90 0.57 -14.94
CA CYS A 19 19.78 0.41 -13.50
C CYS A 19 19.53 1.73 -12.73
N LEU A 20 20.17 2.84 -13.11
CA LEU A 20 19.98 4.14 -12.48
C LEU A 20 18.62 4.74 -12.88
N LEU A 21 18.18 4.52 -14.12
CA LEU A 21 16.88 4.98 -14.61
C LEU A 21 15.73 4.17 -13.98
N GLU A 22 15.89 2.85 -13.84
CA GLU A 22 14.99 1.95 -13.11
C GLU A 22 14.90 2.33 -11.62
N LEU A 23 16.03 2.65 -10.98
CA LEU A 23 16.06 3.09 -9.58
C LEU A 23 15.36 4.45 -9.39
N LEU A 24 15.55 5.38 -10.33
CA LEU A 24 14.89 6.69 -10.33
C LEU A 24 13.39 6.60 -10.64
N LEU A 25 12.97 5.72 -11.55
CA LEU A 25 11.55 5.46 -11.85
C LEU A 25 10.85 4.69 -10.73
N GLY A 26 11.55 3.79 -10.04
CA GLY A 26 11.03 3.06 -8.88
C GLY A 26 10.66 3.97 -7.71
N GLU A 27 11.44 5.03 -7.46
CA GLU A 27 11.11 6.04 -6.45
C GLU A 27 9.89 6.88 -6.84
N ALA A 28 9.71 7.20 -8.13
CA ALA A 28 8.55 7.96 -8.61
C ALA A 28 7.23 7.17 -8.56
N ALA A 29 7.30 5.83 -8.60
CA ALA A 29 6.14 4.94 -8.51
C ALA A 29 5.70 4.62 -7.07
N ARG A 30 6.47 5.04 -6.04
CA ARG A 30 6.01 4.97 -4.65
C ARG A 30 4.91 6.01 -4.47
N GLY A 31 3.69 5.63 -4.87
CA GLY A 31 2.49 6.41 -4.62
C GLY A 31 2.51 6.90 -3.19
N GLN A 32 2.48 8.21 -2.98
CA GLN A 32 2.35 8.78 -1.66
C GLN A 32 1.01 8.34 -1.10
N GLU A 33 1.05 7.28 -0.31
CA GLU A 33 -0.11 6.83 0.40
C GLU A 33 -0.40 7.84 1.51
N MET A 34 -1.55 8.51 1.39
CA MET A 34 -2.06 9.41 2.42
C MET A 34 -2.06 8.65 3.75
N TYR A 35 -1.15 9.02 4.65
CA TYR A 35 -1.03 8.41 5.97
C TYR A 35 -2.26 8.79 6.79
N ALA A 36 -3.26 7.91 6.78
CA ALA A 36 -4.43 8.03 7.64
C ALA A 36 -4.03 7.44 9.00
N PRO A 37 -3.90 8.24 10.08
CA PRO A 37 -3.34 7.78 11.36
C PRO A 37 -4.17 6.71 12.09
N HIS A 38 -5.33 6.32 11.53
CA HIS A 38 -6.22 5.28 12.06
C HIS A 38 -6.60 4.22 11.02
N SER A 39 -5.83 4.08 9.95
CA SER A 39 -6.04 3.03 8.96
C SER A 39 -5.22 1.78 9.25
N ILE A 40 -5.76 0.60 8.92
CA ILE A 40 -5.02 -0.65 8.91
C ILE A 40 -4.55 -0.93 7.49
N ARG A 41 -3.28 -1.31 7.36
CA ARG A 41 -2.67 -1.73 6.11
C ARG A 41 -1.97 -3.06 6.30
N LEU A 42 -2.41 -4.06 5.55
CA LEU A 42 -1.81 -5.37 5.45
C LEU A 42 -1.41 -5.59 3.99
N GLU A 43 -0.14 -5.90 3.76
CA GLU A 43 0.35 -6.23 2.42
C GLU A 43 -0.13 -7.63 2.00
N GLY A 44 -0.27 -7.82 0.70
CA GLY A 44 -0.58 -9.09 0.06
C GLY A 44 -0.61 -8.89 -1.45
N ASP A 45 -0.62 -9.99 -2.20
CA ASP A 45 -0.69 -9.97 -3.66
C ASP A 45 -1.96 -9.25 -4.15
N ILE A 46 -3.05 -9.37 -3.39
CA ILE A 46 -4.31 -8.66 -3.62
C ILE A 46 -4.72 -7.94 -2.33
N THR A 47 -4.98 -6.64 -2.41
CA THR A 47 -5.45 -5.85 -1.26
C THR A 47 -6.96 -5.66 -1.28
N LEU A 48 -7.64 -6.06 -0.20
CA LEU A 48 -9.07 -5.83 -0.02
C LEU A 48 -9.35 -4.53 0.75
N GLY A 49 -10.21 -3.68 0.22
CA GLY A 49 -10.68 -2.48 0.91
C GLY A 49 -11.73 -2.81 1.97
N GLY A 50 -11.66 -2.17 3.13
CA GLY A 50 -12.64 -2.31 4.22
C GLY A 50 -13.08 -0.96 4.79
N LEU A 51 -14.38 -0.80 5.03
CA LEU A 51 -14.94 0.36 5.72
C LEU A 51 -15.83 -0.11 6.87
N PHE A 52 -15.46 0.27 8.09
CA PHE A 52 -16.18 -0.15 9.30
C PHE A 52 -16.59 1.06 10.12
N PRO A 53 -17.81 1.09 10.67
CA PRO A 53 -18.26 2.18 11.54
C PRO A 53 -17.68 2.01 12.95
N VAL A 54 -16.34 2.10 13.06
CA VAL A 54 -15.60 1.97 14.32
C VAL A 54 -15.91 3.11 15.28
N HIS A 55 -16.19 4.30 14.75
CA HIS A 55 -16.62 5.46 15.51
C HIS A 55 -18.11 5.76 15.26
N ALA A 56 -18.79 6.24 16.29
CA ALA A 56 -20.09 6.88 16.16
C ALA A 56 -19.95 8.24 15.48
N LYS A 57 -21.08 8.85 15.12
CA LYS A 57 -21.10 10.25 14.70
C LYS A 57 -20.75 11.14 15.89
N GLY A 58 -19.80 12.06 15.72
CA GLY A 58 -19.40 12.99 16.76
C GLY A 58 -20.48 14.03 17.09
N PRO A 59 -20.49 14.56 18.32
CA PRO A 59 -21.36 15.68 18.68
C PRO A 59 -20.89 16.97 18.00
N LEU A 60 -21.83 17.89 17.77
CA LEU A 60 -21.56 19.30 17.39
C LEU A 60 -20.60 19.49 16.19
N GLY A 61 -20.73 18.65 15.16
CA GLY A 61 -19.94 18.77 13.93
C GLY A 61 -18.58 18.09 13.96
N SER A 62 -18.22 17.41 15.06
CA SER A 62 -17.06 16.51 15.07
C SER A 62 -17.30 15.34 14.10
N PRO A 63 -16.32 14.97 13.25
CA PRO A 63 -16.47 13.88 12.29
C PRO A 63 -16.65 12.51 12.97
N CYS A 64 -16.03 12.31 14.14
CA CYS A 64 -16.04 11.05 14.88
C CYS A 64 -16.47 11.27 16.34
N GLY A 65 -17.16 10.27 16.89
CA GLY A 65 -17.57 10.17 18.30
C GLY A 65 -17.05 8.87 18.92
N ASP A 66 -17.76 8.36 19.92
CA ASP A 66 -17.34 7.20 20.71
C ASP A 66 -17.16 5.92 19.87
N ILE A 67 -16.29 5.02 20.34
CA ILE A 67 -16.02 3.75 19.67
C ILE A 67 -17.21 2.79 19.82
N LYS A 68 -17.67 2.26 18.69
CA LYS A 68 -18.72 1.24 18.61
C LYS A 68 -18.08 -0.16 18.69
N LYS A 69 -18.07 -0.75 19.88
CA LYS A 69 -17.46 -2.07 20.12
C LYS A 69 -18.04 -3.19 19.26
N GLU A 70 -19.35 -3.40 19.34
CA GLU A 70 -20.00 -4.53 18.66
C GLU A 70 -20.07 -4.35 17.14
N ASN A 71 -20.64 -3.24 16.69
CA ASN A 71 -20.89 -3.02 15.26
C ASN A 71 -19.70 -2.42 14.49
N GLY A 72 -18.67 -1.95 15.19
CA GLY A 72 -17.44 -1.43 14.61
C GLY A 72 -16.32 -2.43 14.78
N ILE A 73 -15.83 -2.58 16.01
CA ILE A 73 -14.63 -3.38 16.32
C ILE A 73 -14.84 -4.87 16.04
N HIS A 74 -15.96 -5.49 16.44
CA HIS A 74 -16.11 -6.94 16.17
C HIS A 74 -16.20 -7.25 14.68
N ARG A 75 -16.75 -6.34 13.86
CA ARG A 75 -16.82 -6.52 12.40
C ARG A 75 -15.47 -6.33 11.73
N LEU A 76 -14.72 -5.33 12.21
CA LEU A 76 -13.33 -5.13 11.81
C LEU A 76 -12.50 -6.38 12.09
N GLU A 77 -12.57 -6.88 13.32
CA GLU A 77 -11.85 -8.08 13.74
C GLU A 77 -12.30 -9.33 12.99
N ALA A 78 -13.61 -9.45 12.68
CA ALA A 78 -14.11 -10.56 11.88
C ALA A 78 -13.53 -10.57 10.45
N MET A 79 -13.30 -9.40 9.84
CA MET A 79 -12.62 -9.33 8.54
C MET A 79 -11.16 -9.75 8.65
N LEU A 80 -10.44 -9.26 9.67
CA LEU A 80 -9.03 -9.64 9.90
C LEU A 80 -8.90 -11.14 10.16
N TYR A 81 -9.76 -11.69 11.00
CA TYR A 81 -9.84 -13.12 11.24
C TYR A 81 -10.12 -13.91 9.96
N ALA A 82 -11.05 -13.45 9.12
CA ALA A 82 -11.34 -14.12 7.85
C ALA A 82 -10.13 -14.11 6.90
N LEU A 83 -9.38 -13.01 6.83
CA LEU A 83 -8.14 -12.94 6.05
C LEU A 83 -7.10 -13.95 6.54
N ASP A 84 -6.91 -14.05 7.85
CA ASP A 84 -5.98 -15.02 8.44
C ASP A 84 -6.38 -16.46 8.12
N GLN A 85 -7.67 -16.77 8.20
CA GLN A 85 -8.19 -18.10 7.88
C GLN A 85 -7.99 -18.44 6.40
N ILE A 86 -8.27 -17.49 5.49
CA ILE A 86 -8.07 -17.70 4.05
C ILE A 86 -6.60 -17.87 3.72
N ASN A 87 -5.73 -17.00 4.23
CA ASN A 87 -4.29 -17.05 3.95
C ASN A 87 -3.60 -18.29 4.55
N SER A 88 -4.22 -18.91 5.56
CA SER A 88 -3.71 -20.14 6.19
C SER A 88 -4.27 -21.42 5.56
N ASP A 89 -5.30 -21.32 4.71
CA ASP A 89 -5.94 -22.47 4.08
C ASP A 89 -5.23 -22.84 2.76
N PRO A 90 -4.57 -24.01 2.68
CA PRO A 90 -3.87 -24.41 1.46
C PRO A 90 -4.78 -24.75 0.28
N GLU A 91 -6.08 -24.96 0.52
CA GLU A 91 -7.06 -25.28 -0.53
C GLU A 91 -7.73 -24.02 -1.11
N LEU A 92 -7.65 -22.88 -0.42
CA LEU A 92 -8.31 -21.63 -0.80
C LEU A 92 -7.28 -20.56 -1.20
N LEU A 93 -7.36 -20.10 -2.45
CA LEU A 93 -6.41 -19.12 -3.03
C LEU A 93 -4.93 -19.53 -2.87
N PRO A 94 -4.54 -20.75 -3.32
CA PRO A 94 -3.16 -21.19 -3.21
C PRO A 94 -2.22 -20.26 -4.00
N ASN A 95 -1.10 -19.89 -3.37
CA ASN A 95 -0.08 -18.98 -3.91
C ASN A 95 -0.53 -17.52 -4.10
N VAL A 96 -1.64 -17.11 -3.50
CA VAL A 96 -2.10 -15.71 -3.49
C VAL A 96 -2.39 -15.31 -2.06
N THR A 97 -1.71 -14.28 -1.58
CA THR A 97 -1.93 -13.70 -0.25
C THR A 97 -2.90 -12.53 -0.33
N LEU A 98 -3.88 -12.53 0.57
CA LEU A 98 -4.81 -11.41 0.73
C LEU A 98 -4.27 -10.43 1.77
N GLY A 99 -4.07 -9.19 1.34
CA GLY A 99 -3.86 -8.02 2.19
C GLY A 99 -5.16 -7.25 2.42
N ALA A 100 -5.06 -6.14 3.14
CA ALA A 100 -6.20 -5.27 3.42
C ALA A 100 -5.82 -3.81 3.58
N ARG A 101 -6.75 -2.93 3.20
CA ARG A 101 -6.69 -1.50 3.48
C ARG A 101 -8.00 -1.07 4.13
N ILE A 102 -7.95 -0.72 5.40
CA ILE A 102 -9.13 -0.39 6.20
C ILE A 102 -9.02 1.04 6.72
N LEU A 103 -10.08 1.84 6.54
CA LEU A 103 -10.13 3.27 6.90
C LEU A 103 -11.18 3.58 7.97
#